data_AF-A0ABD6BSE2-F1
#
_entry.id   AF-A0ABD6BSE2-F1
#
_cell.length_a   1.000
_cell.length_b   1.000
_cell.length_c   1.000
_cell.angle_alpha   90.00
_cell.angle_beta   90.00
_cell.angle_gamma   90.00
#
_symmetry.space_group_name_H-M   'P 1'
#
loop_
_entity.id
_entity.type
_entity.pdbx_description
1 polymer ?
#
loop_
_entity_poly.entity_id
_entity_poly.type
_entity_poly.pdbx_seq_one_letter_code
_entity_poly.pdbx_strand_id
1 'polypeptide(L)'
;MALDPASRDRIADRWAERLGCSPEAFHGSGVTAARSTSPRTVRLLRHADAMVVATPQDADGAAVASVHGLFVLAYVDAAAFSPVPSDARLLAAGDEAAFAAFRARVPDADWRRASPTFRPGRTAGLFRDGDLVATATLGEPPFPDVGVVVAPERRGRGHGRAVVSRVTAAAFEADPGAVVRYRTPASASLALAESLGYERWAASAVLVLDQTGTP
;
A
#
# COMPACT_ATOMS: atom_id res chain seq x y z
N MET A 1 -18.87 5.89 1.61
CA MET A 1 -19.21 4.90 2.66
C MET A 1 -17.92 4.61 3.42
N ALA A 2 -18.00 4.24 4.70
CA ALA A 2 -16.81 4.03 5.54
C ALA A 2 -16.47 2.53 5.64
N LEU A 3 -15.22 2.20 6.00
CA LEU A 3 -14.82 0.81 6.28
C LEU A 3 -15.77 0.16 7.29
N ASP A 4 -16.06 -1.11 7.09
CA ASP A 4 -16.82 -1.91 8.05
C ASP A 4 -16.05 -2.03 9.39
N PRO A 5 -16.71 -1.95 10.55
CA PRO A 5 -16.05 -2.12 11.84
C PRO A 5 -15.22 -3.40 11.96
N ALA A 6 -15.70 -4.53 11.44
CA ALA A 6 -14.94 -5.78 11.49
C ALA A 6 -13.70 -5.74 10.58
N SER A 7 -13.74 -4.99 9.48
CA SER A 7 -12.54 -4.71 8.68
C SER A 7 -11.53 -3.86 9.45
N ARG A 8 -11.98 -2.84 10.21
CA ARG A 8 -11.09 -2.03 11.06
C ARG A 8 -10.43 -2.88 12.15
N ASP A 9 -11.19 -3.75 12.81
CA ASP A 9 -10.66 -4.65 13.85
C ASP A 9 -9.59 -5.59 13.28
N ARG A 10 -9.86 -6.22 12.12
CA ARG A 10 -8.86 -7.05 11.42
C ARG A 10 -7.59 -6.28 11.07
N ILE A 11 -7.71 -5.01 10.65
CA ILE A 11 -6.56 -4.14 10.36
C ILE A 11 -5.75 -3.89 11.64
N ALA A 12 -6.43 -3.52 12.73
CA ALA A 12 -5.81 -3.27 14.03
C ALA A 12 -5.08 -4.52 14.56
N ASP A 13 -5.74 -5.68 14.57
CA ASP A 13 -5.17 -6.95 15.01
C ASP A 13 -3.90 -7.31 14.25
N ARG A 14 -3.93 -7.16 12.92
CA ARG A 14 -2.78 -7.49 12.09
C ARG A 14 -1.61 -6.53 12.32
N TRP A 15 -1.88 -5.26 12.58
CA TRP A 15 -0.82 -4.31 12.95
C TRP A 15 -0.28 -4.57 14.34
N ALA A 16 -1.12 -4.92 15.30
CA ALA A 16 -0.73 -5.30 16.65
C ALA A 16 0.21 -6.52 16.63
N GLU A 17 -0.16 -7.57 15.91
CA GLU A 17 0.67 -8.75 15.68
C GLU A 17 2.03 -8.36 15.06
N ARG A 18 2.01 -7.54 14.00
CA ARG A 18 3.23 -7.11 13.30
C ARG A 18 4.15 -6.24 14.16
N LEU A 19 3.59 -5.46 15.08
CA LEU A 19 4.33 -4.53 15.93
C LEU A 19 4.68 -5.13 17.30
N GLY A 20 4.14 -6.31 17.64
CA GLY A 20 4.35 -6.95 18.93
C GLY A 20 3.65 -6.25 20.08
N CYS A 21 2.44 -5.73 19.85
CA CYS A 21 1.62 -5.06 20.87
C CYS A 21 0.18 -5.59 20.92
N SER A 22 -0.63 -5.07 21.85
CA SER A 22 -2.08 -5.31 21.89
C SER A 22 -2.80 -4.44 20.84
N PRO A 23 -3.91 -4.90 20.22
CA PRO A 23 -4.77 -4.07 19.36
C PRO A 23 -5.32 -2.83 20.07
N GLU A 24 -5.50 -2.90 21.40
CA GLU A 24 -5.96 -1.77 22.22
C GLU A 24 -5.02 -0.55 22.15
N ALA A 25 -3.75 -0.77 21.77
CA ALA A 25 -2.78 0.31 21.57
C ALA A 25 -3.23 1.33 20.49
N PHE A 26 -4.19 0.97 19.63
CA PHE A 26 -4.72 1.85 18.59
C PHE A 26 -6.02 2.58 18.97
N HIS A 27 -6.63 2.27 20.13
CA HIS A 27 -7.93 2.81 20.55
C HIS A 27 -7.84 4.03 21.48
N GLY A 28 -6.65 4.37 21.96
CA GLY A 28 -6.42 5.48 22.89
C GLY A 28 -5.66 6.66 22.27
N SER A 29 -5.18 7.54 23.15
CA SER A 29 -4.23 8.59 22.81
C SER A 29 -2.89 8.32 23.49
N GLY A 30 -1.78 8.62 22.83
CA GLY A 30 -0.44 8.54 23.42
C GLY A 30 0.50 7.59 22.69
N VAL A 31 1.60 7.22 23.36
CA VAL A 31 2.67 6.42 22.77
C VAL A 31 2.76 5.07 23.46
N THR A 32 2.69 3.99 22.68
CA THR A 32 2.96 2.63 23.14
C THR A 32 4.31 2.17 22.58
N ALA A 33 5.25 1.86 23.46
CA ALA A 33 6.49 1.20 23.08
C ALA A 33 6.28 -0.32 23.05
N ALA A 34 6.71 -0.97 21.97
CA ALA A 34 6.59 -2.41 21.77
C ALA A 34 7.95 -3.01 21.36
N ARG A 35 8.15 -4.30 21.65
CA ARG A 35 9.35 -5.01 21.20
C ARG A 35 9.08 -5.63 19.83
N SER A 36 9.82 -5.20 18.83
CA SER A 36 9.79 -5.79 17.50
C SER A 36 10.72 -7.00 17.43
N THR A 37 10.27 -8.03 16.72
CA THR A 37 11.10 -9.17 16.31
C THR A 37 11.96 -8.87 15.09
N SER A 38 11.74 -7.74 14.42
CA SER A 38 12.54 -7.32 13.26
C SER A 38 13.88 -6.73 13.73
N PRO A 39 15.02 -7.41 13.49
CA PRO A 39 16.32 -6.88 13.90
C PRO A 39 16.60 -5.58 13.14
N ARG A 40 17.24 -4.61 13.81
CA ARG A 40 17.71 -3.33 13.24
C ARG A 40 16.65 -2.42 12.63
N THR A 41 15.36 -2.63 12.90
CA THR A 41 14.33 -1.71 12.42
C THR A 41 13.45 -1.20 13.53
N VAL A 42 13.34 0.11 13.66
CA VAL A 42 12.28 0.74 14.44
C VAL A 42 11.10 1.02 13.52
N ARG A 43 9.91 0.56 13.89
CA ARG A 43 8.68 0.83 13.14
C ARG A 43 7.83 1.81 13.91
N LEU A 44 7.39 2.87 13.23
CA LEU A 44 6.44 3.83 13.75
C LEU A 44 5.13 3.67 12.98
N LEU A 45 4.05 3.58 13.73
CA LEU A 45 2.70 3.59 13.20
C LEU A 45 1.87 4.56 14.03
N ARG A 46 1.28 5.56 13.38
CA ARG A 46 0.35 6.50 13.99
C ARG A 46 -1.06 6.24 13.46
N HIS A 47 -1.99 5.94 14.35
CA HIS A 47 -3.42 5.80 14.07
C HIS A 47 -4.16 6.82 14.94
N ALA A 48 -4.81 7.81 14.32
CA ALA A 48 -5.40 8.95 15.02
C ALA A 48 -4.39 9.60 16.00
N ASP A 49 -4.69 9.59 17.31
CA ASP A 49 -3.87 10.15 18.38
C ASP A 49 -3.00 9.09 19.09
N ALA A 50 -3.09 7.84 18.68
CA ALA A 50 -2.21 6.76 19.12
C ALA A 50 -0.96 6.67 18.23
N MET A 51 0.18 6.41 18.85
CA MET A 51 1.44 6.07 18.19
C MET A 51 2.03 4.80 18.80
N VAL A 52 2.32 3.82 17.95
CA VAL A 52 3.07 2.63 18.35
C VAL A 52 4.48 2.72 17.79
N VAL A 53 5.46 2.58 18.67
CA VAL A 53 6.88 2.52 18.34
C VAL A 53 7.39 1.12 18.67
N ALA A 54 7.59 0.30 17.65
CA ALA A 54 8.13 -1.04 17.81
C ALA A 54 9.65 -1.01 17.58
N THR A 55 10.44 -1.28 18.63
CA THR A 55 11.90 -1.23 18.61
C THR A 55 12.49 -2.64 18.71
N PRO A 56 13.63 -2.92 18.04
CA PRO A 56 14.35 -4.17 18.28
C PRO A 56 14.88 -4.22 19.71
N GLN A 57 15.14 -5.43 20.22
CA GLN A 57 15.61 -5.63 21.60
C GLN A 57 16.96 -4.95 21.88
N ASP A 58 17.85 -4.90 20.87
CA ASP A 58 19.22 -4.41 21.00
C ASP A 58 19.40 -3.05 20.30
N ALA A 59 18.39 -2.18 20.40
CA ALA A 59 18.40 -0.87 19.74
C ALA A 59 19.21 0.20 20.49
N ASP A 60 19.66 -0.09 21.72
CA ASP A 60 20.29 0.90 22.59
C ASP A 60 21.64 1.38 22.03
N GLY A 61 21.84 2.70 22.03
CA GLY A 61 23.02 3.35 21.44
C GLY A 61 23.16 3.27 19.91
N ALA A 62 22.21 2.65 19.20
CA ALA A 62 22.30 2.51 17.74
C ALA A 62 21.91 3.81 17.02
N ALA A 63 22.73 4.23 16.04
CA ALA A 63 22.43 5.35 15.17
C ALA A 63 21.37 4.97 14.11
N VAL A 64 20.60 5.95 13.64
CA VAL A 64 19.66 5.77 12.52
C VAL A 64 20.43 5.91 11.21
N ALA A 65 20.55 4.80 10.48
CA ALA A 65 21.21 4.72 9.17
C ALA A 65 20.36 5.35 8.07
N SER A 66 19.05 5.05 8.09
CA SER A 66 18.11 5.53 7.07
C SER A 66 16.69 5.60 7.60
N VAL A 67 15.90 6.49 6.99
CA VAL A 67 14.46 6.58 7.20
C VAL A 67 13.76 6.16 5.92
N HIS A 68 12.96 5.11 6.02
CA HIS A 68 12.11 4.63 4.95
C HIS A 68 10.65 4.93 5.25
N GLY A 69 10.04 5.64 4.32
CA GLY A 69 8.64 5.97 4.38
C GLY A 69 8.33 7.26 5.12
N LEU A 70 7.07 7.62 4.90
CA LEU A 70 6.21 8.63 5.50
C LEU A 70 4.89 8.39 4.76
N PHE A 71 4.38 7.18 4.95
CA PHE A 71 3.32 6.67 4.10
C PHE A 71 2.00 6.81 4.81
N VAL A 72 1.01 7.33 4.10
CA VAL A 72 -0.39 7.10 4.46
C VAL A 72 -0.75 5.68 4.05
N LEU A 73 -1.37 4.97 4.98
CA LEU A 73 -1.97 3.66 4.82
C LEU A 73 -3.48 3.86 4.78
N ALA A 74 -4.06 3.66 3.61
CA ALA A 74 -5.49 3.71 3.40
C ALA A 74 -6.01 2.31 3.06
N TYR A 75 -7.21 1.99 3.47
CA TYR A 75 -7.81 0.67 3.30
C TYR A 75 -9.22 0.77 2.74
N VAL A 76 -9.64 -0.26 2.02
CA VAL A 76 -11.00 -0.39 1.52
C VAL A 76 -11.45 -1.84 1.60
N ASP A 77 -12.72 -2.04 1.92
CA ASP A 77 -13.42 -3.33 1.80
C ASP A 77 -14.54 -3.22 0.77
N ALA A 78 -15.21 -4.35 0.49
CA ALA A 78 -16.24 -4.40 -0.54
C ALA A 78 -17.41 -3.45 -0.28
N ALA A 79 -17.73 -3.16 1.00
CA ALA A 79 -18.82 -2.26 1.38
C ALA A 79 -18.45 -0.79 1.13
N ALA A 80 -17.22 -0.40 1.44
CA ALA A 80 -16.75 0.98 1.26
C ALA A 80 -16.39 1.33 -0.19
N PHE A 81 -16.08 0.32 -1.00
CA PHE A 81 -15.55 0.49 -2.35
C PHE A 81 -16.56 1.10 -3.34
N SER A 82 -16.11 2.13 -4.05
CA SER A 82 -16.87 2.79 -5.12
C SER A 82 -16.15 2.62 -6.46
N PRO A 83 -16.48 1.57 -7.25
CA PRO A 83 -15.85 1.36 -8.55
C PRO A 83 -16.19 2.48 -9.53
N VAL A 84 -15.29 2.72 -10.48
CA VAL A 84 -15.51 3.66 -11.59
C VAL A 84 -15.52 2.91 -12.93
N PRO A 85 -16.51 3.17 -13.80
CA PRO A 85 -16.50 2.64 -15.16
C PRO A 85 -15.25 3.11 -15.92
N SER A 86 -14.61 2.20 -16.64
CA SER A 86 -13.46 2.49 -17.50
C SER A 86 -13.14 1.32 -18.43
N ASP A 87 -12.25 1.54 -19.40
CA ASP A 87 -11.72 0.48 -20.27
C ASP A 87 -10.57 -0.31 -19.62
N ALA A 88 -10.27 -0.07 -18.34
CA ALA A 88 -9.22 -0.82 -17.66
C ALA A 88 -9.64 -2.28 -17.50
N ARG A 89 -8.73 -3.20 -17.81
CA ARG A 89 -8.98 -4.65 -17.75
C ARG A 89 -7.87 -5.37 -17.00
N LEU A 90 -8.16 -6.57 -16.51
CA LEU A 90 -7.10 -7.46 -16.05
C LEU A 90 -6.21 -7.85 -17.24
N LEU A 91 -4.90 -7.89 -16.99
CA LEU A 91 -3.93 -8.37 -17.94
C LEU A 91 -3.94 -9.91 -17.95
N ALA A 92 -3.96 -10.47 -19.14
CA ALA A 92 -3.81 -11.89 -19.40
C ALA A 92 -2.34 -12.23 -19.69
N ALA A 93 -1.97 -13.51 -19.70
CA ALA A 93 -0.60 -13.94 -19.96
C ALA A 93 -0.01 -13.36 -21.27
N GLY A 94 -0.83 -13.19 -22.31
CA GLY A 94 -0.40 -12.60 -23.58
C GLY A 94 -0.02 -11.11 -23.53
N ASP A 95 -0.32 -10.41 -22.43
CA ASP A 95 0.01 -8.98 -22.27
C ASP A 95 1.42 -8.74 -21.69
N GLU A 96 2.19 -9.80 -21.41
CA GLU A 96 3.52 -9.69 -20.80
C GLU A 96 4.47 -8.78 -21.59
N ALA A 97 4.45 -8.91 -22.92
CA ALA A 97 5.25 -8.04 -23.80
C ALA A 97 4.85 -6.56 -23.69
N ALA A 98 3.54 -6.27 -23.59
CA ALA A 98 3.06 -4.90 -23.41
C ALA A 98 3.43 -4.34 -22.04
N PHE A 99 3.39 -5.17 -20.99
CA PHE A 99 3.85 -4.81 -19.65
C PHE A 99 5.35 -4.51 -19.62
N ALA A 100 6.16 -5.35 -20.27
CA ALA A 100 7.61 -5.14 -20.38
C ALA A 100 7.95 -3.86 -21.17
N ALA A 101 7.26 -3.62 -22.29
CA ALA A 101 7.41 -2.37 -23.06
C ALA A 101 7.00 -1.14 -22.26
N PHE A 102 5.95 -1.24 -21.43
CA PHE A 102 5.58 -0.18 -20.49
C PHE A 102 6.64 0.05 -19.42
N ARG A 103 7.15 -1.02 -18.79
CA ARG A 103 8.27 -0.94 -17.82
C ARG A 103 9.47 -0.20 -18.38
N ALA A 104 9.85 -0.50 -19.62
CA ALA A 104 11.02 0.08 -20.28
C ALA A 104 10.86 1.59 -20.55
N ARG A 105 9.63 2.08 -20.76
CA ARG A 105 9.33 3.50 -21.01
C ARG A 105 9.18 4.32 -19.73
N VAL A 106 8.76 3.72 -18.62
CA VAL A 106 8.55 4.44 -17.36
C VAL A 106 9.89 4.69 -16.65
N PRO A 107 10.16 5.94 -16.22
CA PRO A 107 11.35 6.26 -15.44
C PRO A 107 11.50 5.36 -14.21
N ASP A 108 12.72 4.93 -13.98
CA ASP A 108 13.06 3.96 -12.95
C ASP A 108 12.69 4.42 -11.53
N ALA A 109 12.83 5.72 -11.28
CA ALA A 109 12.42 6.34 -10.02
C ALA A 109 10.90 6.29 -9.80
N ASP A 110 10.10 6.38 -10.86
CA ASP A 110 8.64 6.29 -10.79
C ASP A 110 8.19 4.83 -10.61
N TRP A 111 8.85 3.91 -11.30
CA TRP A 111 8.55 2.49 -11.14
C TRP A 111 8.87 1.98 -9.75
N ARG A 112 10.06 2.27 -9.21
CA ARG A 112 10.51 1.76 -7.90
C ARG A 112 9.55 2.12 -6.75
N ARG A 113 8.85 3.25 -6.84
CA ARG A 113 7.91 3.69 -5.79
C ARG A 113 6.72 2.75 -5.61
N ALA A 114 6.19 2.21 -6.71
CA ALA A 114 5.04 1.31 -6.70
C ALA A 114 5.43 -0.15 -6.93
N SER A 115 6.58 -0.37 -7.58
CA SER A 115 7.17 -1.66 -7.98
C SER A 115 6.14 -2.71 -8.42
N PRO A 116 5.23 -2.38 -9.37
CA PRO A 116 4.25 -3.35 -9.81
C PRO A 116 4.96 -4.54 -10.46
N THR A 117 4.48 -5.74 -10.16
CA THR A 117 4.94 -6.99 -10.76
C THR A 117 3.85 -7.51 -11.68
N PHE A 118 4.20 -8.03 -12.85
CA PHE A 118 3.21 -8.65 -13.72
C PHE A 118 2.70 -9.95 -13.11
N ARG A 119 1.40 -10.01 -12.85
CA ARG A 119 0.73 -11.17 -12.26
C ARG A 119 -0.64 -11.33 -12.94
N PRO A 120 -0.79 -12.28 -13.87
CA PRO A 120 -2.08 -12.55 -14.49
C PRO A 120 -3.20 -12.71 -13.45
N GLY A 121 -4.34 -12.08 -13.70
CA GLY A 121 -5.47 -12.05 -12.76
C GLY A 121 -5.34 -11.09 -11.55
N ARG A 122 -4.14 -10.52 -11.30
CA ARG A 122 -3.88 -9.56 -10.21
C ARG A 122 -3.26 -8.25 -10.68
N THR A 123 -2.99 -8.13 -11.97
CA THR A 123 -2.52 -6.92 -12.62
C THR A 123 -3.61 -6.40 -13.55
N ALA A 124 -4.05 -5.16 -13.34
CA ALA A 124 -4.88 -4.43 -14.27
C ALA A 124 -4.03 -3.52 -15.16
N GLY A 125 -4.50 -3.26 -16.37
CA GLY A 125 -3.90 -2.35 -17.32
C GLY A 125 -4.94 -1.53 -18.06
N LEU A 126 -4.54 -0.33 -18.47
CA LEU A 126 -5.31 0.53 -19.36
C LEU A 126 -4.50 0.77 -20.63
N PHE A 127 -5.12 0.47 -21.77
CA PHE A 127 -4.52 0.65 -23.09
C PHE A 127 -5.07 1.90 -23.78
N ARG A 128 -4.20 2.62 -24.51
CA ARG A 128 -4.55 3.71 -25.42
C ARG A 128 -3.71 3.58 -26.67
N ASP A 129 -4.35 3.60 -27.83
CA ASP A 129 -3.68 3.48 -29.14
C ASP A 129 -2.80 2.22 -29.26
N GLY A 130 -3.21 1.12 -28.60
CA GLY A 130 -2.46 -0.14 -28.57
C GLY A 130 -1.39 -0.22 -27.47
N ASP A 131 -1.03 0.90 -26.84
CA ASP A 131 -0.02 0.95 -25.79
C ASP A 131 -0.63 0.85 -24.39
N LEU A 132 0.01 0.08 -23.52
CA LEU A 132 -0.27 0.14 -22.08
C LEU A 132 0.17 1.52 -21.56
N VAL A 133 -0.73 2.29 -20.96
CA VAL A 133 -0.47 3.65 -20.45
C VAL A 133 -0.55 3.76 -18.93
N ALA A 134 -1.18 2.80 -18.28
CA ALA A 134 -1.24 2.68 -16.83
C ALA A 134 -1.37 1.20 -16.43
N THR A 135 -0.83 0.84 -15.27
CA THR A 135 -1.00 -0.47 -14.67
C THR A 135 -1.14 -0.38 -13.15
N ALA A 136 -1.88 -1.31 -12.56
CA ALA A 136 -1.93 -1.52 -11.12
C ALA A 136 -1.84 -3.02 -10.81
N THR A 137 -1.04 -3.39 -9.83
CA THR A 137 -0.90 -4.79 -9.37
C THR A 137 -1.26 -4.89 -7.88
N LEU A 138 -1.97 -5.96 -7.51
CA LEU A 138 -2.15 -6.37 -6.12
C LEU A 138 -0.93 -7.16 -5.61
N GLY A 139 -0.38 -6.69 -4.49
CA GLY A 139 0.57 -7.40 -3.64
C GLY A 139 -0.10 -8.56 -2.91
N GLU A 140 0.66 -9.27 -2.07
CA GLU A 140 0.21 -10.48 -1.37
C GLU A 140 -0.76 -10.23 -0.21
N PRO A 141 -1.64 -11.22 0.12
CA PRO A 141 -2.47 -11.20 1.32
C PRO A 141 -1.64 -11.10 2.62
N PRO A 142 -2.26 -10.77 3.77
CA PRO A 142 -3.71 -10.64 4.00
C PRO A 142 -4.32 -9.31 3.56
N PHE A 143 -3.50 -8.25 3.44
CA PHE A 143 -3.94 -6.95 2.93
C PHE A 143 -3.15 -6.61 1.68
N PRO A 144 -3.59 -7.08 0.50
CA PRO A 144 -2.87 -6.87 -0.74
C PRO A 144 -2.70 -5.37 -1.00
N ASP A 145 -1.44 -4.93 -1.12
CA ASP A 145 -1.09 -3.55 -1.47
C ASP A 145 -1.36 -3.29 -2.95
N VAL A 146 -1.93 -2.15 -3.28
CA VAL A 146 -2.01 -1.68 -4.67
C VAL A 146 -0.73 -0.93 -5.04
N GLY A 147 0.02 -1.48 -6.00
CA GLY A 147 1.10 -0.78 -6.67
C GLY A 147 0.62 -0.24 -8.02
N VAL A 148 0.53 1.08 -8.19
CA VAL A 148 0.06 1.73 -9.43
C VAL A 148 1.13 2.59 -10.10
N VAL A 149 1.21 2.51 -11.42
CA VAL A 149 2.09 3.32 -12.26
C VAL A 149 1.31 3.85 -13.46
N VAL A 150 1.46 5.14 -13.76
CA VAL A 150 0.90 5.80 -14.94
C VAL A 150 2.05 6.45 -15.70
N ALA A 151 2.07 6.27 -17.03
CA ALA A 151 3.05 6.92 -17.90
C ALA A 151 3.10 8.43 -17.61
N PRO A 152 4.29 9.04 -17.44
CA PRO A 152 4.40 10.46 -17.08
C PRO A 152 3.57 11.41 -17.94
N GLU A 153 3.60 11.22 -19.26
CA GLU A 153 2.90 11.99 -20.28
C GLU A 153 1.38 11.76 -20.32
N ARG A 154 0.88 10.77 -19.57
CA ARG A 154 -0.54 10.39 -19.50
C ARG A 154 -1.15 10.64 -18.10
N ARG A 155 -0.45 11.33 -17.20
CA ARG A 155 -0.94 11.70 -15.85
C ARG A 155 -2.04 12.75 -15.90
N GLY A 156 -2.79 12.90 -14.80
CA GLY A 156 -3.87 13.90 -14.69
C GLY A 156 -5.14 13.57 -15.49
N ARG A 157 -5.22 12.40 -16.12
CA ARG A 157 -6.35 11.99 -17.00
C ARG A 157 -7.22 10.89 -16.41
N GLY A 158 -7.10 10.61 -15.11
CA GLY A 158 -7.87 9.56 -14.43
C GLY A 158 -7.42 8.11 -14.69
N HIS A 159 -6.36 7.88 -15.47
CA HIS A 159 -5.86 6.53 -15.80
C HIS A 159 -5.47 5.71 -14.57
N GLY A 160 -4.83 6.32 -13.58
CA GLY A 160 -4.52 5.66 -12.31
C GLY A 160 -5.78 5.19 -11.60
N ARG A 161 -6.83 6.04 -11.55
CA ARG A 161 -8.10 5.70 -10.91
C ARG A 161 -8.77 4.51 -11.58
N ALA A 162 -8.71 4.46 -12.92
CA ALA A 162 -9.25 3.35 -13.71
C ALA A 162 -8.58 2.01 -13.37
N VAL A 163 -7.24 1.94 -13.39
CA VAL A 163 -6.54 0.67 -13.12
C VAL A 163 -6.62 0.26 -11.66
N VAL A 164 -6.59 1.20 -10.70
CA VAL A 164 -6.78 0.91 -9.28
C VAL A 164 -8.20 0.38 -9.05
N SER A 165 -9.22 1.04 -9.59
CA SER A 165 -10.60 0.57 -9.51
C SER A 165 -10.74 -0.86 -10.05
N ARG A 166 -10.18 -1.16 -11.23
CA ARG A 166 -10.31 -2.50 -11.81
C ARG A 166 -9.64 -3.57 -10.95
N VAL A 167 -8.43 -3.29 -10.45
CA VAL A 167 -7.68 -4.27 -9.65
C VAL A 167 -8.32 -4.47 -8.27
N THR A 168 -8.87 -3.41 -7.67
CA THR A 168 -9.61 -3.50 -6.40
C THR A 168 -10.91 -4.29 -6.58
N ALA A 169 -11.66 -4.05 -7.66
CA ALA A 169 -12.84 -4.87 -7.99
C ALA A 169 -12.47 -6.35 -8.14
N ALA A 170 -11.36 -6.65 -8.82
CA ALA A 170 -10.88 -8.03 -8.98
C ALA A 170 -10.53 -8.71 -7.64
N ALA A 171 -10.04 -7.95 -6.65
CA ALA A 171 -9.81 -8.47 -5.30
C ALA A 171 -11.12 -8.95 -4.66
N PHE A 172 -12.18 -8.15 -4.75
CA PHE A 172 -13.49 -8.48 -4.16
C PHE A 172 -14.28 -9.51 -4.97
N GLU A 173 -14.09 -9.56 -6.29
CA GLU A 173 -14.59 -10.66 -7.13
C GLU A 173 -13.98 -12.01 -6.70
N ALA A 174 -12.70 -12.03 -6.31
CA ALA A 174 -12.02 -13.24 -5.86
C ALA A 174 -12.32 -13.59 -4.39
N ASP A 175 -12.42 -12.57 -3.53
CA ASP A 175 -12.72 -12.72 -2.10
C ASP A 175 -13.55 -11.51 -1.61
N PRO A 176 -14.87 -11.67 -1.43
CA PRO A 176 -15.74 -10.60 -0.91
C PRO A 176 -15.34 -10.10 0.49
N GLY A 177 -14.60 -10.91 1.27
CA GLY A 177 -14.11 -10.57 2.60
C GLY A 177 -12.75 -9.88 2.60
N ALA A 178 -12.11 -9.68 1.44
CA ALA A 178 -10.80 -9.06 1.34
C ALA A 178 -10.80 -7.63 1.90
N VAL A 179 -9.64 -7.18 2.35
CA VAL A 179 -9.38 -5.77 2.69
C VAL A 179 -8.14 -5.35 1.90
N VAL A 180 -8.30 -4.39 1.00
CA VAL A 180 -7.23 -3.95 0.10
C VAL A 180 -6.54 -2.73 0.70
N ARG A 181 -5.20 -2.69 0.61
CA ARG A 181 -4.39 -1.58 1.13
C ARG A 181 -3.86 -0.71 0.01
N TYR A 182 -3.89 0.60 0.22
CA TYR A 182 -3.21 1.59 -0.60
C TYR A 182 -2.17 2.32 0.25
N ARG A 183 -0.91 2.27 -0.18
CA ARG A 183 0.21 2.90 0.52
C ARG A 183 0.81 3.99 -0.35
N THR A 184 0.87 5.23 0.14
CA THR A 184 1.44 6.33 -0.64
C THR A 184 2.13 7.41 0.20
N PRO A 185 3.24 7.99 -0.29
CA PRO A 185 3.87 9.16 0.33
C PRO A 185 3.32 10.50 -0.20
N ALA A 186 2.46 10.47 -1.24
CA ALA A 186 2.03 11.65 -1.99
C ALA A 186 0.53 11.90 -1.88
N SER A 187 0.16 13.17 -1.68
CA SER A 187 -1.24 13.63 -1.56
C SER A 187 -2.09 13.36 -2.82
N ALA A 188 -1.53 13.53 -4.02
CA ALA A 188 -2.27 13.30 -5.27
C ALA A 188 -2.67 11.82 -5.48
N SER A 189 -1.82 10.88 -5.07
CA SER A 189 -2.13 9.46 -5.09
C SER A 189 -3.16 9.07 -4.03
N LEU A 190 -3.24 9.85 -2.96
CA LEU A 190 -4.20 9.63 -1.88
C LEU A 190 -5.61 10.08 -2.26
N ALA A 191 -5.74 11.26 -2.87
CA ALA A 191 -7.03 11.75 -3.37
C ALA A 191 -7.68 10.77 -4.37
N LEU A 192 -6.87 10.11 -5.20
CA LEU A 192 -7.33 9.04 -6.07
C LEU A 192 -7.91 7.87 -5.26
N ALA A 193 -7.18 7.37 -4.25
CA ALA A 193 -7.62 6.26 -3.43
C ALA A 193 -8.93 6.62 -2.68
N GLU A 194 -9.01 7.81 -2.09
CA GLU A 194 -10.21 8.31 -1.41
C GLU A 194 -11.42 8.38 -2.34
N SER A 195 -11.22 8.78 -3.61
CA SER A 195 -12.31 8.80 -4.60
C SER A 195 -12.88 7.42 -4.94
N LEU A 196 -12.17 6.35 -4.57
CA LEU A 196 -12.60 4.95 -4.73
C LEU A 196 -13.11 4.34 -3.40
N GLY A 197 -13.18 5.14 -2.33
CA GLY A 197 -13.64 4.69 -1.02
C GLY A 197 -12.56 4.23 -0.06
N TYR A 198 -11.26 4.38 -0.41
CA TYR A 198 -10.20 4.08 0.55
C TYR A 198 -10.21 5.08 1.70
N GLU A 199 -10.34 4.56 2.91
CA GLU A 199 -10.31 5.32 4.15
C GLU A 199 -8.87 5.36 4.69
N ARG A 200 -8.38 6.56 5.01
CA ARG A 200 -7.09 6.72 5.69
C ARG A 200 -7.19 6.11 7.08
N TRP A 201 -6.31 5.17 7.38
CA TRP A 201 -6.28 4.53 8.68
C TRP A 201 -5.06 4.99 9.49
N ALA A 202 -3.85 4.89 8.93
CA ALA A 202 -2.64 5.23 9.66
C ALA A 202 -1.58 5.95 8.82
N ALA A 203 -0.62 6.58 9.50
CA ALA A 203 0.66 6.97 8.94
C ALA A 203 1.75 6.01 9.44
N SER A 204 2.72 5.67 8.59
CA SER A 204 3.82 4.77 8.97
C SER A 204 5.19 5.26 8.49
N ALA A 205 6.20 4.93 9.30
CA ALA A 205 7.61 5.08 8.96
C ALA A 205 8.41 3.89 9.49
N VAL A 206 9.54 3.60 8.84
CA VAL A 206 10.48 2.57 9.24
C VAL A 206 11.87 3.20 9.31
N LEU A 207 12.48 3.18 10.47
CA LEU A 207 13.87 3.58 10.66
C LEU A 207 14.74 2.32 10.59
N VAL A 208 15.83 2.38 9.84
CA VAL A 208 16.87 1.35 9.84
C VAL A 208 18.00 1.82 10.72
N LEU A 209 18.43 0.95 11.63
CA LEU A 209 19.51 1.21 12.57
C LEU A 209 20.85 0.71 11.99
N ASP A 210 21.92 1.46 12.25
CA ASP A 210 23.28 1.04 11.94
C ASP A 210 23.67 -0.20 12.77
N GLN A 211 24.69 -0.92 12.30
CA GLN A 211 25.34 -1.90 13.15
C GLN A 211 26.11 -1.14 14.22
N THR A 212 25.77 -1.31 15.50
CA THR A 212 26.69 -0.93 16.56
C THR A 212 27.97 -1.74 16.34
N GLY A 213 29.01 -1.09 15.83
CA GLY A 213 30.36 -1.65 15.89
C GLY A 213 30.68 -1.86 17.35
N THR A 214 30.86 -3.12 17.74
CA THR A 214 31.45 -3.44 19.05
C THR A 214 32.81 -2.74 19.11
N PRO A 215 33.11 -1.94 20.16
CA PRO A 215 34.46 -1.44 20.38
C PRO A 215 35.47 -2.58 20.59
#